data_AF-A0A432ZYP7-F1
#
_entry.id   AF-A0A432ZYP7-F1
#
_cell.length_a   1.000
_cell.length_b   1.000
_cell.length_c   1.000
_cell.angle_alpha   90.00
_cell.angle_beta   90.00
_cell.angle_gamma   90.00
#
_symmetry.space_group_name_H-M   'P 1'
#
loop_
_entity.id
_entity.type
_entity.pdbx_description
1 polymer ?
#
loop_
_entity_poly.entity_id
_entity_poly.type
_entity_poly.pdbx_seq_one_letter_code
_entity_poly.pdbx_strand_id
1 'polypeptide(L)'
;MSSSIDTTNIAEDKYTAVRRDIVKILPKEDYDDGSLGPVLVRLAWHASGTYSRHDRTGGSNGATMRFGAEASDPANAGLDIAREALEPIKAKYPWISYADLWTLAGCVAIEAMGGPKIPWVS
;
A
#
# COMPACT_ATOMS: atom_id res chain seq x y z
N MET A 1 14.63 9.01 -35.93
CA MET A 1 14.52 7.65 -35.35
C MET A 1 14.57 7.80 -33.84
N SER A 2 13.50 7.33 -33.18
CA SER A 2 13.27 7.14 -31.73
C SER A 2 13.74 8.23 -30.76
N SER A 3 12.82 9.10 -30.32
CA SER A 3 12.94 9.76 -29.02
C SER A 3 12.65 8.69 -27.96
N SER A 4 13.66 8.29 -27.19
CA SER A 4 13.46 7.47 -26.00
C SER A 4 12.63 8.26 -25.01
N ILE A 5 11.33 7.95 -24.94
CA ILE A 5 10.46 8.45 -23.88
C ILE A 5 11.01 7.82 -22.59
N ASP A 6 11.48 8.66 -21.67
CA ASP A 6 11.90 8.21 -20.36
C ASP A 6 10.68 7.73 -19.58
N THR A 7 10.45 6.42 -19.61
CA THR A 7 9.28 5.77 -19.00
C THR A 7 9.26 5.88 -17.48
N THR A 8 10.40 6.19 -16.85
CA THR A 8 10.46 6.43 -15.40
C THR A 8 9.63 7.63 -14.98
N ASN A 9 9.65 8.70 -15.80
CA ASN A 9 8.96 9.95 -15.49
C ASN A 9 7.43 9.88 -15.69
N ILE A 10 6.95 8.99 -16.58
CA ILE A 10 5.50 8.75 -16.79
C ILE A 10 4.90 7.88 -15.68
N ALA A 11 5.68 6.96 -15.11
CA ALA A 11 5.25 6.16 -13.97
C ALA A 11 5.05 7.03 -12.73
N GLU A 12 5.97 7.96 -12.46
CA GLU A 12 5.91 8.92 -11.34
C GLU A 12 4.61 9.78 -11.38
N ASP A 13 4.16 10.17 -12.57
CA ASP A 13 3.04 11.09 -12.79
C ASP A 13 1.68 10.49 -12.35
N LYS A 14 1.36 9.24 -12.74
CA LYS A 14 0.05 8.65 -12.43
C LYS A 14 -0.12 8.28 -10.95
N TYR A 15 0.95 7.88 -10.25
CA TYR A 15 0.87 7.54 -8.83
C TYR A 15 0.88 8.78 -7.93
N THR A 16 1.28 9.95 -8.43
CA THR A 16 1.27 11.20 -7.65
C THR A 16 -0.13 11.51 -7.10
N ALA A 17 -1.19 11.35 -7.91
CA ALA A 17 -2.55 11.55 -7.46
C ALA A 17 -2.98 10.54 -6.37
N VAL A 18 -2.55 9.28 -6.50
CA VAL A 18 -2.81 8.21 -5.52
C VAL A 18 -2.10 8.51 -4.20
N ARG A 19 -0.80 8.84 -4.25
CA ARG A 19 0.01 9.22 -3.07
C ARG A 19 -0.62 10.37 -2.31
N ARG A 20 -1.07 11.42 -3.02
CA ARG A 20 -1.76 12.56 -2.41
C ARG A 20 -3.05 12.15 -1.70
N ASP A 21 -3.84 11.26 -2.31
CA ASP A 21 -5.08 10.80 -1.70
C ASP A 21 -4.83 9.86 -0.50
N ILE A 22 -3.74 9.10 -0.50
CA ILE A 22 -3.29 8.33 0.68
C ILE A 22 -2.92 9.28 1.82
N VAL A 23 -2.17 10.35 1.57
CA VAL A 23 -1.83 11.34 2.62
C VAL A 23 -3.08 11.93 3.28
N LYS A 24 -4.14 12.18 2.50
CA LYS A 24 -5.39 12.76 3.02
C LYS A 24 -6.13 11.86 4.00
N ILE A 25 -5.97 10.54 3.91
CA ILE A 25 -6.62 9.61 4.84
C ILE A 25 -5.79 9.35 6.09
N LEU A 26 -4.53 9.84 6.16
CA LEU A 26 -3.67 9.58 7.32
C LEU A 26 -4.26 10.16 8.61
N PRO A 27 -4.71 11.43 8.69
CA PRO A 27 -5.32 11.93 9.91
C PRO A 27 -6.67 11.23 10.15
N LYS A 28 -6.81 10.61 11.32
CA LYS A 28 -8.03 9.94 11.75
C LYS A 28 -8.16 10.06 13.27
N GLU A 29 -8.73 11.18 13.74
CA GLU A 29 -8.80 11.54 15.17
C GLU A 29 -9.51 10.50 16.05
N ASP A 30 -10.42 9.73 15.49
CA ASP A 30 -11.19 8.68 16.17
C ASP A 30 -10.48 7.32 16.21
N TYR A 31 -9.22 7.22 15.77
CA TYR A 31 -8.46 5.97 15.69
C TYR A 31 -7.08 6.07 16.33
N ASP A 32 -6.82 5.17 17.28
CA ASP A 32 -5.51 4.98 17.93
C ASP A 32 -4.86 6.30 18.40
N ASP A 33 -3.77 6.72 17.75
CA ASP A 33 -3.01 7.93 18.05
C ASP A 33 -3.44 9.16 17.22
N GLY A 34 -4.57 9.06 16.53
CA GLY A 34 -5.07 10.07 15.60
C GLY A 34 -4.60 9.85 14.16
N SER A 35 -3.95 8.73 13.84
CA SER A 35 -3.37 8.47 12.52
C SER A 35 -3.58 7.03 12.02
N LEU A 36 -3.90 6.89 10.73
CA LEU A 36 -3.83 5.61 10.02
C LEU A 36 -2.39 5.23 9.60
N GLY A 37 -1.42 6.13 9.79
CA GLY A 37 -0.03 5.91 9.37
C GLY A 37 0.55 4.58 9.86
N PRO A 38 0.57 4.30 11.17
CA PRO A 38 1.12 3.04 11.70
C PRO A 38 0.44 1.79 11.14
N VAL A 39 -0.89 1.79 11.00
CA VAL A 39 -1.64 0.62 10.52
C VAL A 39 -1.45 0.38 9.02
N LEU A 40 -1.27 1.44 8.21
CA LEU A 40 -0.92 1.31 6.79
C LEU A 40 0.48 0.72 6.60
N VAL A 41 1.45 1.09 7.45
CA VAL A 41 2.78 0.48 7.45
C VAL A 41 2.69 -1.01 7.81
N ARG A 42 1.90 -1.35 8.84
CA ARG A 42 1.68 -2.74 9.24
C ARG A 42 1.01 -3.56 8.13
N LEU A 43 0.02 -3.00 7.43
CA LEU A 43 -0.62 -3.66 6.28
C LEU A 43 0.41 -3.98 5.18
N ALA A 44 1.24 -3.02 4.80
CA ALA A 44 2.27 -3.21 3.77
C ALA A 44 3.31 -4.27 4.19
N TRP A 45 3.71 -4.27 5.47
CA TRP A 45 4.59 -5.29 6.05
C TRP A 45 3.97 -6.68 5.98
N HIS A 46 2.75 -6.86 6.50
CA HIS A 46 2.09 -8.17 6.52
C HIS A 46 1.79 -8.69 5.11
N ALA A 47 1.40 -7.81 4.18
CA ALA A 47 1.20 -8.18 2.77
C ALA A 47 2.50 -8.72 2.15
N SER A 48 3.66 -8.21 2.56
CA SER A 48 4.97 -8.62 2.02
C SER A 48 5.61 -9.78 2.78
N GLY A 49 5.25 -9.95 4.06
CA GLY A 49 5.92 -10.82 5.02
C GLY A 49 5.70 -12.32 4.81
N THR A 50 4.80 -12.72 3.90
CA THR A 50 4.52 -14.12 3.58
C THR A 50 5.51 -14.73 2.57
N TYR A 51 6.45 -13.93 2.03
CA TYR A 51 7.40 -14.40 1.02
C TYR A 51 8.38 -15.46 1.57
N SER A 52 8.37 -16.64 0.97
CA SER A 52 9.36 -17.71 1.22
C SER A 52 10.44 -17.70 0.15
N ARG A 53 11.71 -17.51 0.54
CA ARG A 53 12.85 -17.64 -0.40
C ARG A 53 13.03 -19.08 -0.89
N HIS A 54 12.66 -20.08 -0.09
CA HIS A 54 12.81 -21.49 -0.43
C HIS A 54 11.83 -21.88 -1.54
N ASP A 55 10.54 -21.57 -1.33
CA ASP A 55 9.46 -22.02 -2.21
C ASP A 55 9.12 -20.98 -3.29
N ARG A 56 9.62 -19.75 -3.15
CA ARG A 56 9.33 -18.59 -4.03
C ARG A 56 7.84 -18.25 -4.11
N THR A 57 7.10 -18.54 -3.05
CA THR A 57 5.67 -18.27 -2.90
C THR A 57 5.42 -17.16 -1.88
N GLY A 58 4.22 -16.60 -1.88
CA GLY A 58 3.85 -15.51 -0.99
C GLY A 58 4.43 -14.17 -1.43
N GLY A 59 4.41 -13.20 -0.52
CA GLY A 59 4.74 -11.80 -0.78
C GLY A 59 3.52 -10.98 -1.20
N SER A 60 3.75 -9.70 -1.46
CA SER A 60 2.68 -8.72 -1.70
C SER A 60 1.94 -8.95 -3.01
N ASN A 61 2.59 -9.59 -3.98
CA ASN A 61 2.02 -9.82 -5.30
C ASN A 61 0.81 -10.78 -5.21
N GLY A 62 -0.36 -10.29 -5.59
CA GLY A 62 -1.65 -10.99 -5.48
C GLY A 62 -2.59 -10.41 -4.41
N ALA A 63 -2.07 -9.67 -3.42
CA ALA A 63 -2.84 -9.11 -2.32
C ALA A 63 -3.80 -10.16 -1.70
N THR A 64 -3.23 -11.31 -1.33
CA THR A 64 -3.96 -12.52 -0.94
C THR A 64 -4.68 -12.37 0.39
N MET A 65 -4.27 -11.43 1.24
CA MET A 65 -4.99 -10.99 2.45
C MET A 65 -6.38 -10.40 2.17
N ARG A 66 -6.82 -10.27 0.92
CA ARG A 66 -8.23 -9.99 0.57
C ARG A 66 -9.13 -11.22 0.70
N PHE A 67 -8.55 -12.42 0.69
CA PHE A 67 -9.29 -13.67 0.66
C PHE A 67 -9.32 -14.31 2.04
N GLY A 68 -10.43 -15.02 2.32
CA GLY A 68 -10.81 -15.43 3.68
C GLY A 68 -9.76 -16.22 4.45
N ALA A 69 -8.92 -17.03 3.79
CA ALA A 69 -7.90 -17.82 4.46
C ALA A 69 -6.82 -16.95 5.11
N GLU A 70 -6.28 -15.96 4.41
CA GLU A 70 -5.23 -15.08 4.95
C GLU A 70 -5.82 -13.88 5.69
N ALA A 71 -6.99 -13.39 5.27
CA ALA A 71 -7.69 -12.30 5.95
C ALA A 71 -8.06 -12.64 7.40
N SER A 72 -8.30 -13.92 7.70
CA SER A 72 -8.73 -14.41 9.02
C SER A 72 -7.56 -14.94 9.87
N ASP A 73 -6.33 -14.84 9.39
CA ASP A 73 -5.16 -15.19 10.18
C ASP A 73 -5.08 -14.27 11.42
N PRO A 74 -4.95 -14.81 12.64
CA PRO A 74 -4.84 -14.00 13.86
C PRO A 74 -3.73 -12.94 13.82
N ALA A 75 -2.64 -13.19 13.09
CA ALA A 75 -1.55 -12.22 12.90
C ALA A 75 -2.01 -10.97 12.12
N ASN A 76 -3.07 -11.09 11.31
CA ASN A 76 -3.62 -10.02 10.48
C ASN A 76 -4.80 -9.28 11.15
N ALA A 77 -5.12 -9.60 12.41
CA ALA A 77 -6.18 -8.92 13.16
C ALA A 77 -5.98 -7.39 13.19
N GLY A 78 -7.03 -6.63 12.90
CA GLY A 78 -7.03 -5.16 12.83
C GLY A 78 -6.56 -4.56 11.50
N LEU A 79 -6.13 -5.37 10.53
CA LEU A 79 -5.73 -4.87 9.20
C LEU A 79 -6.93 -4.64 8.26
N ASP A 80 -8.13 -5.07 8.64
CA ASP A 80 -9.41 -4.64 8.05
C ASP A 80 -9.55 -3.11 8.05
N ILE A 81 -9.18 -2.42 9.13
CA ILE A 81 -9.25 -0.96 9.22
C ILE A 81 -8.43 -0.28 8.12
N ALA A 82 -7.21 -0.75 7.89
CA ALA A 82 -6.35 -0.24 6.83
C ALA A 82 -6.87 -0.60 5.43
N ARG A 83 -7.41 -1.82 5.24
CA ARG A 83 -7.98 -2.26 3.96
C ARG A 83 -9.21 -1.43 3.60
N GLU A 84 -10.14 -1.26 4.54
CA GLU A 84 -11.36 -0.46 4.38
C GLU A 84 -11.06 1.01 4.10
N ALA A 85 -10.08 1.60 4.79
CA ALA A 85 -9.66 2.98 4.54
C ALA A 85 -9.12 3.21 3.12
N LEU A 86 -8.56 2.17 2.49
CA LEU A 86 -8.03 2.23 1.13
C LEU A 86 -9.08 1.93 0.04
N GLU A 87 -10.25 1.39 0.37
CA GLU A 87 -11.30 1.07 -0.62
C GLU A 87 -11.79 2.29 -1.42
N PRO A 88 -12.04 3.48 -0.82
CA PRO A 88 -12.42 4.66 -1.60
C PRO A 88 -11.35 5.10 -2.61
N ILE A 89 -10.07 4.93 -2.26
CA ILE A 89 -8.94 5.23 -3.15
C ILE A 89 -8.88 4.19 -4.27
N LYS A 90 -9.05 2.89 -3.94
CA LYS A 90 -9.13 1.81 -4.93
C LYS A 90 -10.26 2.04 -5.94
N ALA A 91 -11.44 2.46 -5.46
CA ALA A 91 -12.60 2.75 -6.29
C ALA A 91 -12.35 3.94 -7.23
N LYS A 92 -11.66 4.97 -6.75
CA LYS A 92 -11.27 6.15 -7.55
C LYS A 92 -10.21 5.83 -8.62
N TYR A 93 -9.30 4.91 -8.33
CA TYR A 93 -8.21 4.52 -9.22
C TYR A 93 -8.32 3.02 -9.57
N PRO A 94 -9.31 2.59 -10.37
CA PRO A 94 -9.53 1.16 -10.62
C PRO A 94 -8.35 0.45 -11.28
N TRP A 95 -7.48 1.20 -11.95
CA TRP A 95 -6.26 0.71 -12.60
C TRP A 95 -5.14 0.29 -11.64
N ILE A 96 -5.11 0.78 -10.39
CA ILE A 96 -4.10 0.36 -9.42
C ILE A 96 -4.50 -1.01 -8.84
N SER A 97 -3.55 -1.95 -8.79
CA SER A 97 -3.81 -3.23 -8.13
C SER A 97 -3.90 -3.02 -6.61
N TYR A 98 -4.54 -3.95 -5.91
CA TYR A 98 -4.53 -3.91 -4.44
C TYR A 98 -3.12 -4.12 -3.87
N ALA A 99 -2.29 -4.95 -4.52
CA ALA A 99 -0.91 -5.18 -4.11
C ALA A 99 -0.10 -3.88 -4.16
N ASP A 100 -0.23 -3.14 -5.27
CA ASP A 100 0.45 -1.86 -5.44
C ASP A 100 -0.09 -0.82 -4.46
N LEU A 101 -1.41 -0.74 -4.30
CA LEU A 101 -2.03 0.23 -3.40
C LEU A 101 -1.58 0.05 -1.95
N TRP A 102 -1.56 -1.19 -1.45
CA TRP A 102 -1.19 -1.47 -0.06
C TRP A 102 0.29 -1.21 0.20
N THR A 103 1.18 -1.63 -0.70
CA THR A 103 2.62 -1.39 -0.55
C THR A 103 2.97 0.10 -0.73
N LEU A 104 2.31 0.80 -1.66
CA LEU A 104 2.44 2.24 -1.84
C LEU A 104 1.95 2.99 -0.60
N ALA A 105 0.84 2.57 0.00
CA ALA A 105 0.30 3.19 1.20
C ALA A 105 1.26 3.11 2.39
N GLY A 106 1.94 1.97 2.58
CA GLY A 106 3.00 1.86 3.59
C GLY A 106 4.17 2.81 3.33
N CYS A 107 4.61 2.93 2.07
CA CYS A 107 5.69 3.85 1.72
C CYS A 107 5.31 5.32 1.95
N VAL A 108 4.10 5.71 1.52
CA VAL A 108 3.56 7.06 1.71
C VAL A 108 3.41 7.39 3.19
N ALA A 109 2.92 6.44 4.00
CA ALA A 109 2.77 6.63 5.43
C ALA A 109 4.11 6.90 6.11
N ILE A 110 5.17 6.13 5.80
CA ILE A 110 6.52 6.37 6.34
C ILE A 110 7.02 7.76 5.95
N GLU A 111 6.91 8.13 4.68
CA GLU A 111 7.32 9.45 4.19
C GLU A 111 6.56 10.59 4.88
N ALA A 112 5.24 10.47 5.02
CA ALA A 112 4.39 11.49 5.63
C ALA A 112 4.61 11.65 7.14
N MET A 113 5.01 10.58 7.82
CA MET A 113 5.37 10.61 9.25
C MET A 113 6.81 11.11 9.49
N GLY A 114 7.49 11.66 8.47
CA GLY A 114 8.83 12.22 8.58
C GLY A 114 9.96 11.22 8.34
N GLY A 115 9.64 10.01 7.86
CA GLY A 115 10.62 9.02 7.43
C GLY A 115 11.28 9.36 6.08
N PRO A 116 12.26 8.55 5.64
CA PRO A 116 12.98 8.78 4.39
C PRO A 116 12.07 8.58 3.17
N LYS A 117 12.48 9.17 2.03
CA LYS A 117 11.90 8.82 0.72
C LYS A 117 12.17 7.35 0.41
N ILE A 118 11.14 6.57 0.11
CA ILE A 118 11.29 5.14 -0.18
C ILE A 118 11.17 4.95 -1.71
N PRO A 119 12.22 4.41 -2.36
CA PRO A 119 12.09 3.93 -3.73
C PRO A 119 11.02 2.84 -3.78
N TRP A 120 9.96 3.09 -4.53
CA TRP A 120 8.83 2.16 -4.68
C TRP A 120 8.65 1.83 -6.16
N VAL A 121 8.36 0.56 -6.43
CA VAL A 121 8.19 0.03 -7.78
C VAL A 121 6.87 -0.73 -7.82
N SER A 122 6.09 -0.48 -8.87
CA SER A 122 4.84 -1.19 -9.18
C SER A 122 5.10 -2.44 -10.01
#